data_AF-A0A6N6W5Y7-F1
#
_entry.id   AF-A0A6N6W5Y7-F1
#
_cell.length_a   1.000
_cell.length_b   1.000
_cell.length_c   1.000
_cell.angle_alpha   90.00
_cell.angle_beta   90.00
_cell.angle_gamma   90.00
#
_symmetry.space_group_name_H-M   'P 1'
#
loop_
_entity.id
_entity.type
_entity.pdbx_description
1 polymer ?
#
loop_
_entity_poly.entity_id
_entity_poly.type
_entity_poly.pdbx_seq_one_letter_code
_entity_poly.pdbx_strand_id
1 'polypeptide(L)'
;MRNRRAKSPDALARLFLDVAGEVPDDMSLLRMRRISGALNLRDNDALWSVIAVLEYYARLYEAMPERIRRAGDGGFDAVRREAEAATDALMSKHRDALARCRETIKLAEDITREHEARYRVTLAALNEQSLKILAERAADRIARAAGNRLVGVSAVAAREQRKRLDGAVAQIAVAGQTAAHGTVRVLRRLFWSALVVLLLILGAGVGAGWWAGLHVAQAGYANR
;
A
#
# COMPACT_ATOMS: atom_id res chain seq x y z
N MET A 1 73.77 54.79 -91.84
CA MET A 1 73.00 53.74 -91.15
C MET A 1 73.02 54.05 -89.65
N ARG A 2 71.83 54.22 -89.06
CA ARG A 2 71.61 54.69 -87.69
C ARG A 2 72.02 53.60 -86.70
N ASN A 3 72.97 53.92 -85.84
CA ASN A 3 73.36 53.10 -84.71
C ASN A 3 72.56 53.52 -83.47
N ARG A 4 72.22 52.56 -82.61
CA ARG A 4 71.61 52.69 -81.26
C ARG A 4 70.11 52.97 -81.15
N ARG A 5 69.35 51.90 -80.94
CA ARG A 5 68.51 51.71 -79.73
C ARG A 5 68.48 50.21 -79.44
N ALA A 6 69.59 49.74 -78.86
CA ALA A 6 69.54 48.50 -78.11
C ALA A 6 68.46 48.70 -77.04
N LYS A 7 67.41 47.89 -77.13
CA LYS A 7 66.32 47.76 -76.16
C LYS A 7 67.00 47.63 -74.79
N SER A 8 66.99 48.68 -73.98
CA SER A 8 67.54 48.61 -72.64
C SER A 8 66.81 47.46 -71.93
N PRO A 9 67.51 46.51 -71.29
CA PRO A 9 66.86 45.55 -70.42
C PRO A 9 66.07 46.38 -69.40
N ASP A 10 64.74 46.20 -69.37
CA ASP A 10 63.79 47.09 -68.71
C ASP A 10 64.35 47.62 -67.38
N ALA A 11 64.87 48.85 -67.38
CA ALA A 11 65.47 49.46 -66.18
C ALA A 11 64.44 49.50 -65.05
N LEU A 12 63.18 49.63 -65.43
CA LEU A 12 61.99 49.58 -64.60
C LEU A 12 61.71 48.18 -64.02
N ALA A 13 61.92 47.12 -64.81
CA ALA A 13 61.79 45.75 -64.31
C ALA A 13 62.90 45.42 -63.32
N ARG A 14 64.12 45.92 -63.56
CA ARG A 14 65.24 45.79 -62.62
C ARG A 14 65.00 46.57 -61.33
N LEU A 15 64.56 47.83 -61.44
CA LEU A 15 64.21 48.64 -60.27
C LEU A 15 63.08 48.01 -59.45
N PHE A 16 62.07 47.47 -60.12
CA PHE A 16 61.00 46.75 -59.44
C PHE A 16 61.53 45.49 -58.75
N LEU A 17 62.40 44.72 -59.41
CA LEU A 17 63.04 43.56 -58.79
C LEU A 17 63.89 43.95 -57.56
N ASP A 18 64.63 45.06 -57.63
CA ASP A 18 65.46 45.55 -56.52
C ASP A 18 64.61 46.01 -55.32
N VAL A 19 63.41 46.55 -55.58
CA VAL A 19 62.50 47.07 -54.55
C VAL A 19 61.58 45.98 -53.98
N ALA A 20 61.02 45.13 -54.83
CA ALA A 20 59.97 44.17 -54.49
C ALA A 20 60.51 42.74 -54.30
N GLY A 21 61.74 42.45 -54.72
CA GLY A 21 62.34 41.11 -54.67
C GLY A 21 61.75 40.11 -55.68
N GLU A 22 60.78 40.54 -56.50
CA GLU A 22 60.10 39.73 -57.51
C GLU A 22 60.08 40.43 -58.86
N VAL A 23 60.02 39.67 -59.96
CA VAL A 23 59.88 40.23 -61.30
C VAL A 23 58.45 40.79 -61.46
N PRO A 24 58.26 41.99 -62.03
CA PRO A 24 56.92 42.51 -62.30
C PRO A 24 56.26 41.71 -63.43
N ASP A 25 54.93 41.53 -63.35
CA ASP A 25 54.18 40.97 -64.46
C ASP A 25 54.02 42.00 -65.59
N ASP A 26 53.61 41.53 -66.77
CA ASP A 26 53.46 42.39 -67.95
C ASP A 26 52.43 43.51 -67.71
N MET A 27 51.41 43.25 -66.89
CA MET A 27 50.38 44.23 -66.54
C MET A 27 50.92 45.33 -65.61
N SER A 28 51.74 44.99 -64.62
CA SER A 28 52.46 45.94 -63.77
C SER A 28 53.42 46.80 -64.57
N LEU A 29 54.19 46.20 -65.48
CA LEU A 29 55.08 46.96 -66.36
C LEU A 29 54.29 47.95 -67.23
N LEU A 30 53.14 47.54 -67.77
CA LEU A 30 52.27 48.41 -68.55
C LEU A 30 51.64 49.53 -67.70
N ARG A 31 51.19 49.23 -66.48
CA ARG A 31 50.65 50.24 -65.54
C ARG A 31 51.70 51.26 -65.15
N MET A 32 52.88 50.81 -64.75
CA MET A 32 54.00 51.69 -64.37
C MET A 32 54.44 52.58 -65.55
N ARG A 33 54.53 52.02 -66.78
CA ARG A 33 54.83 52.82 -67.99
C ARG A 33 53.74 53.83 -68.32
N ARG A 34 52.46 53.48 -68.14
CA ARG A 34 51.33 54.39 -68.36
C ARG A 34 51.35 55.55 -67.35
N ILE A 35 51.58 55.24 -66.08
CA ILE A 35 51.67 56.24 -65.00
C ILE A 35 52.86 57.17 -65.25
N SER A 36 54.01 56.62 -65.62
CA SER A 36 55.17 57.44 -65.97
C SER A 36 54.96 58.30 -67.22
N GLY A 37 54.32 57.77 -68.26
CA GLY A 37 53.95 58.53 -69.45
C GLY A 37 52.99 59.69 -69.13
N ALA A 38 52.02 59.47 -68.23
CA ALA A 38 51.11 60.52 -67.77
C ALA A 38 51.81 61.60 -66.95
N LEU A 39 52.87 61.24 -66.22
CA LEU A 39 53.67 62.13 -65.38
C LEU A 39 54.88 62.74 -66.12
N ASN A 40 55.09 62.40 -67.40
CA ASN A 40 56.22 62.84 -68.23
C ASN A 40 57.60 62.64 -67.56
N LEU A 41 57.81 61.48 -66.93
CA LEU A 41 59.04 61.19 -66.20
C LEU A 41 60.18 60.81 -67.15
N ARG A 42 61.39 61.28 -66.82
CA ARG A 42 62.61 60.87 -67.52
C ARG A 42 63.11 59.52 -67.01
N ASP A 43 63.88 58.81 -67.83
CA ASP A 43 64.36 57.44 -67.56
C ASP A 43 65.17 57.25 -66.26
N ASN A 44 65.62 58.34 -65.60
CA ASN A 44 66.44 58.33 -64.38
C ASN A 44 65.82 59.15 -63.22
N ASP A 45 64.51 59.37 -63.22
CA ASP A 45 63.85 60.09 -62.14
C ASP A 45 63.76 59.24 -60.86
N ALA A 46 63.98 59.85 -59.69
CA ALA A 46 63.78 59.19 -58.40
C ALA A 46 62.33 58.74 -58.19
N LEU A 47 61.38 59.37 -58.92
CA LEU A 47 59.97 59.00 -58.86
C LEU A 47 59.69 57.59 -59.41
N TRP A 48 60.59 57.02 -60.21
CA TRP A 48 60.48 55.61 -60.63
C TRP A 48 60.48 54.64 -59.46
N SER A 49 61.29 54.91 -58.43
CA SER A 49 61.36 54.07 -57.24
C SER A 49 60.06 54.14 -56.45
N VAL A 50 59.43 55.32 -56.39
CA VAL A 50 58.12 55.50 -55.75
C VAL A 50 57.03 54.75 -56.53
N ILE A 51 57.04 54.81 -57.87
CA ILE A 51 56.10 54.06 -58.71
C ILE A 51 56.28 52.54 -58.52
N ALA A 52 57.52 52.06 -58.42
CA ALA A 52 57.81 50.64 -58.15
C ALA A 52 57.27 50.18 -56.78
N VAL A 53 57.46 50.98 -55.72
CA VAL A 53 56.91 50.69 -54.39
C VAL A 53 55.37 50.70 -54.40
N LEU A 54 54.75 51.66 -55.07
CA LEU A 54 53.28 51.74 -55.16
C LEU A 54 52.69 50.56 -55.94
N GLU A 55 53.32 50.15 -57.03
CA GLU A 55 52.90 48.96 -57.77
C GLU A 55 53.07 47.68 -56.95
N TYR A 56 54.13 47.58 -56.13
CA TYR A 56 54.29 46.49 -55.17
C TYR A 56 53.13 46.43 -54.16
N TYR A 57 52.75 47.56 -53.55
CA TYR A 57 51.61 47.59 -52.64
C TYR A 57 50.28 47.31 -53.35
N ALA A 58 50.08 47.81 -54.56
CA ALA A 58 48.89 47.51 -55.36
C ALA A 58 48.75 46.00 -55.60
N ARG A 59 49.83 45.32 -56.05
CA ARG A 59 49.85 43.86 -56.22
C ARG A 59 49.61 43.13 -54.90
N LEU A 60 50.22 43.59 -53.82
CA LEU A 60 50.06 42.98 -52.50
C LEU A 60 48.59 43.01 -52.06
N TYR A 61 47.91 44.14 -52.23
CA TYR A 61 46.50 44.29 -51.88
C TYR A 61 45.54 43.60 -52.86
N GLU A 62 45.88 43.50 -54.15
CA GLU A 62 45.10 42.71 -55.12
C GLU A 62 45.16 41.21 -54.80
N ALA A 63 46.32 40.70 -54.37
CA ALA A 63 46.50 39.28 -54.05
C ALA A 63 46.00 38.89 -52.65
N MET A 64 45.84 39.84 -51.73
CA MET A 64 45.53 39.55 -50.33
C MET A 64 44.16 38.89 -50.12
N PRO A 65 43.05 39.33 -50.75
CA PRO A 65 41.74 38.70 -50.57
C PRO A 65 41.74 37.22 -50.95
N GLU A 66 42.39 36.86 -52.05
CA GLU A 66 42.49 35.47 -52.51
C GLU A 66 43.40 34.60 -51.61
N ARG A 67 44.39 35.20 -50.97
CA ARG A 67 45.21 34.52 -49.95
C ARG A 67 44.40 34.27 -48.67
N ILE A 68 43.57 35.24 -48.25
CA ILE A 68 42.66 35.10 -47.11
C ILE A 68 41.62 34.01 -47.39
N ARG A 69 41.00 34.02 -48.59
CA ARG A 69 40.03 33.01 -49.00
C ARG A 69 40.64 31.61 -48.97
N ARG A 70 41.81 31.42 -49.60
CA ARG A 70 42.53 30.12 -49.58
C ARG A 70 42.92 29.66 -48.18
N ALA A 71 43.32 30.58 -47.29
CA ALA A 71 43.60 30.26 -45.90
C ALA A 71 42.34 29.91 -45.10
N GLY A 72 41.20 30.53 -45.44
CA GLY A 72 39.90 30.29 -44.82
C GLY A 72 39.24 28.99 -45.28
N ASP A 73 39.25 28.68 -46.57
CA ASP A 73 38.56 27.53 -47.17
C ASP A 73 38.94 26.22 -46.47
N GLY A 74 40.23 25.99 -46.18
CA GLY A 74 40.69 24.79 -45.48
C GLY A 74 40.32 24.74 -43.99
N GLY A 75 40.24 25.90 -43.33
CA GLY A 75 39.97 25.99 -41.89
C GLY A 75 38.49 25.83 -41.56
N PHE A 76 37.61 26.50 -42.32
CA PHE A 76 36.17 26.47 -42.06
C PHE A 76 35.55 25.10 -42.35
N ASP A 77 36.00 24.41 -43.40
CA ASP A 77 35.51 23.06 -43.71
C ASP A 77 35.95 22.03 -42.68
N ALA A 78 37.13 22.20 -42.06
CA ALA A 78 37.57 21.37 -40.96
C ALA A 78 36.72 21.61 -39.70
N VAL A 79 36.53 22.88 -39.32
CA VAL A 79 35.69 23.26 -38.17
C VAL A 79 34.24 22.80 -38.37
N ARG A 80 33.69 22.95 -39.58
CA ARG A 80 32.33 22.52 -39.89
C ARG A 80 32.17 21.01 -39.73
N ARG A 81 33.09 20.21 -40.28
CA ARG A 81 33.05 18.74 -40.13
C ARG A 81 33.18 18.31 -38.67
N GLU A 82 34.04 18.96 -37.91
CA GLU A 82 34.20 18.68 -36.48
C GLU A 82 32.93 19.04 -35.70
N ALA A 83 32.31 20.18 -36.01
CA ALA A 83 31.04 20.61 -35.40
C ALA A 83 29.88 19.64 -35.74
N GLU A 84 29.78 19.20 -36.99
CA GLU A 84 28.81 18.20 -37.43
C GLU A 84 29.03 16.86 -36.68
N ALA A 85 30.27 16.37 -36.62
CA ALA A 85 30.62 15.14 -35.90
C ALA A 85 30.34 15.23 -34.39
N ALA A 86 30.65 16.36 -33.76
CA ALA A 86 30.37 16.61 -32.35
C ALA A 86 28.86 16.65 -32.08
N THR A 87 28.09 17.27 -32.98
CA THR A 87 26.63 17.32 -32.88
C THR A 87 26.01 15.93 -33.04
N ASP A 88 26.47 15.14 -33.99
CA ASP A 88 26.00 13.75 -34.18
C ASP A 88 26.34 12.86 -32.98
N ALA A 89 27.55 13.01 -32.43
CA ALA A 89 27.94 12.31 -31.21
C ALA A 89 27.06 12.73 -30.01
N LEU A 90 26.73 14.01 -29.88
CA LEU A 90 25.83 14.48 -28.82
C LEU A 90 24.41 13.96 -29.01
N MET A 91 23.89 13.98 -30.24
CA MET A 91 22.55 13.48 -30.55
C MET A 91 22.42 11.97 -30.32
N SER A 92 23.45 11.19 -30.66
CA SER A 92 23.47 9.76 -30.37
C SER A 92 23.46 9.49 -28.85
N LYS A 93 24.27 10.22 -28.07
CA LYS A 93 24.24 10.15 -26.60
C LYS A 93 22.89 10.54 -26.01
N HIS A 94 22.24 11.58 -26.53
CA HIS A 94 20.90 11.97 -26.08
C HIS A 94 19.86 10.89 -26.38
N ARG A 95 19.89 10.27 -27.57
CA ARG A 95 18.99 9.17 -27.91
C ARG A 95 19.22 7.95 -27.00
N ASP A 96 20.47 7.60 -26.73
CA ASP A 96 20.81 6.51 -25.81
C ASP A 96 20.34 6.80 -24.37
N ALA A 97 20.56 8.01 -23.87
CA ALA A 97 20.08 8.42 -22.54
C ALA A 97 18.55 8.37 -22.45
N LEU A 98 17.84 8.80 -23.49
CA LEU A 98 16.38 8.70 -23.57
C LEU A 98 15.90 7.24 -23.62
N ALA A 99 16.62 6.37 -24.32
CA ALA A 99 16.32 4.93 -24.35
C ALA A 99 16.49 4.30 -22.96
N ARG A 100 17.59 4.60 -22.26
CA ARG A 100 17.81 4.15 -20.88
C ARG A 100 16.74 4.67 -19.92
N CYS A 101 16.36 5.94 -20.03
CA CYS A 101 15.29 6.52 -19.23
C CYS A 101 13.95 5.79 -19.46
N ARG A 102 13.59 5.51 -20.71
CA ARG A 102 12.38 4.74 -21.05
C ARG A 102 12.39 3.35 -20.44
N GLU A 103 13.51 2.63 -20.49
CA GLU A 103 13.62 1.32 -19.86
C GLU A 103 13.48 1.39 -18.32
N THR A 104 14.05 2.42 -17.68
CA THR A 104 13.84 2.61 -16.23
C THR A 104 12.39 2.93 -15.87
N ILE A 105 11.68 3.70 -16.71
CA ILE A 105 10.26 4.00 -16.51
C ILE A 105 9.42 2.72 -16.64
N LYS A 106 9.67 1.90 -17.67
CA LYS A 106 8.98 0.61 -17.83
C LYS A 106 9.20 -0.31 -16.64
N LEU A 107 10.45 -0.41 -16.16
CA LEU A 107 10.76 -1.21 -14.98
C LEU A 107 10.00 -0.71 -13.73
N ALA A 108 9.94 0.61 -13.53
CA ALA A 108 9.18 1.19 -12.43
C ALA A 108 7.67 0.94 -12.55
N GLU A 109 7.11 1.00 -13.77
CA GLU A 109 5.72 0.65 -14.03
C GLU A 109 5.42 -0.82 -13.69
N ASP A 110 6.29 -1.74 -14.10
CA ASP A 110 6.09 -3.17 -13.86
C ASP A 110 6.15 -3.52 -12.37
N ILE A 111 7.12 -2.94 -11.65
CA ILE A 111 7.22 -3.06 -10.19
C ILE A 111 5.95 -2.50 -9.52
N THR A 112 5.44 -1.35 -9.98
CA THR A 112 4.23 -0.74 -9.43
C THR A 112 2.99 -1.62 -9.68
N ARG A 113 2.83 -2.17 -10.90
CA ARG A 113 1.74 -3.09 -11.23
C ARG A 113 1.80 -4.36 -10.37
N GLU A 114 2.99 -4.91 -10.18
CA GLU A 114 3.18 -6.08 -9.32
C GLU A 114 2.83 -5.77 -7.86
N HIS A 115 3.29 -4.64 -7.32
CA HIS A 115 2.92 -4.21 -5.98
C HIS A 115 1.42 -4.01 -5.83
N GLU A 116 0.76 -3.33 -6.77
CA GLU A 116 -0.69 -3.12 -6.75
C GLU A 116 -1.46 -4.45 -6.73
N ALA A 117 -1.04 -5.43 -7.55
CA ALA A 117 -1.63 -6.76 -7.55
C ALA A 117 -1.45 -7.47 -6.19
N ARG A 118 -0.23 -7.46 -5.63
CA ARG A 118 0.06 -8.05 -4.31
C ARG A 118 -0.73 -7.36 -3.19
N TYR A 119 -0.87 -6.03 -3.24
CA TYR A 119 -1.66 -5.26 -2.28
C TYR A 119 -3.13 -5.64 -2.33
N ARG A 120 -3.72 -5.76 -3.53
CA ARG A 120 -5.12 -6.20 -3.68
C ARG A 120 -5.37 -7.58 -3.11
N VAL A 121 -4.48 -8.53 -3.35
CA VAL A 121 -4.59 -9.89 -2.80
C VAL A 121 -4.49 -9.86 -1.27
N THR A 122 -3.52 -9.12 -0.73
CA THR A 122 -3.35 -8.99 0.73
C THR A 122 -4.57 -8.35 1.40
N LEU A 123 -5.13 -7.30 0.79
CA LEU A 123 -6.33 -6.63 1.28
C LEU A 123 -7.55 -7.56 1.25
N ALA A 124 -7.73 -8.33 0.18
CA ALA A 124 -8.81 -9.31 0.08
C ALA A 124 -8.70 -10.40 1.17
N ALA A 125 -7.49 -10.93 1.38
CA ALA A 125 -7.24 -11.93 2.42
C ALA A 125 -7.50 -11.40 3.84
N LEU A 126 -7.05 -10.17 4.13
CA LEU A 126 -7.27 -9.54 5.43
C LEU A 126 -8.76 -9.26 5.67
N ASN A 127 -9.48 -8.82 4.63
CA ASN A 127 -10.92 -8.61 4.71
C ASN A 127 -11.65 -9.94 5.00
N GLU A 128 -11.32 -11.01 4.28
CA GLU A 128 -11.88 -12.34 4.51
C GLU A 128 -11.62 -12.84 5.94
N GLN A 129 -10.38 -12.71 6.43
CA GLN A 129 -10.03 -13.10 7.81
C GLN A 129 -10.83 -12.29 8.85
N SER A 130 -10.95 -10.97 8.66
CA SER A 130 -11.71 -10.13 9.59
C SER A 130 -13.20 -10.48 9.59
N LEU A 131 -13.79 -10.75 8.42
CA LEU A 131 -15.16 -11.21 8.30
C LEU A 131 -15.39 -12.57 8.97
N LYS A 132 -14.45 -13.52 8.83
CA LYS A 132 -14.51 -14.81 9.54
C LYS A 132 -14.52 -14.63 11.06
N ILE A 133 -13.59 -13.83 11.59
CA ILE A 133 -13.52 -13.56 13.04
C ILE A 133 -14.80 -12.88 13.54
N LEU A 134 -15.35 -11.92 12.78
CA LEU A 134 -16.61 -11.26 13.14
C LEU A 134 -17.79 -12.23 13.10
N ALA A 135 -17.86 -13.09 12.09
CA ALA A 135 -18.90 -14.10 11.96
C ALA A 135 -18.84 -15.14 13.09
N GLU A 136 -17.64 -15.63 13.44
CA GLU A 136 -17.42 -16.54 14.57
C GLU A 136 -17.85 -15.90 15.89
N ARG A 137 -17.43 -14.66 16.16
CA ARG A 137 -17.83 -13.94 17.38
C ARG A 137 -19.34 -13.68 17.43
N ALA A 138 -19.97 -13.38 16.30
CA ALA A 138 -21.42 -13.21 16.23
C ALA A 138 -22.15 -14.53 16.50
N ALA A 139 -21.71 -15.63 15.87
CA ALA A 139 -22.24 -16.96 16.10
C ALA A 139 -22.10 -17.38 17.57
N ASP A 140 -20.93 -17.15 18.18
CA ASP A 140 -20.66 -17.42 19.59
C ASP A 140 -21.63 -16.66 20.51
N ARG A 141 -21.86 -15.36 20.24
CA ARG A 141 -22.80 -14.54 21.02
C ARG A 141 -24.23 -15.03 20.88
N ILE A 142 -24.65 -15.38 19.65
CA ILE A 142 -25.98 -15.92 19.39
C ILE A 142 -26.16 -17.27 20.09
N ALA A 143 -25.18 -18.16 19.98
CA ALA A 143 -25.20 -19.48 20.64
C ALA A 143 -25.29 -19.34 22.16
N ARG A 144 -24.49 -18.45 22.78
CA ARG A 144 -24.58 -18.18 24.23
C ARG A 144 -25.92 -17.56 24.63
N ALA A 145 -26.45 -16.61 23.86
CA ALA A 145 -27.74 -15.99 24.16
C ALA A 145 -28.91 -17.00 24.02
N ALA A 146 -28.90 -17.81 22.97
CA ALA A 146 -29.88 -18.87 22.76
C ALA A 146 -29.77 -19.95 23.85
N GLY A 147 -28.56 -20.40 24.18
CA GLY A 147 -28.30 -21.34 25.26
C GLY A 147 -28.79 -20.84 26.62
N ASN A 148 -28.47 -19.59 26.97
CA ASN A 148 -28.96 -18.97 28.21
C ASN A 148 -30.49 -18.88 28.27
N ARG A 149 -31.15 -18.58 27.13
CA ARG A 149 -32.62 -18.58 27.05
C ARG A 149 -33.21 -19.98 27.22
N LEU A 150 -32.64 -20.99 26.56
CA LEU A 150 -33.10 -22.38 26.67
C LEU A 150 -32.92 -22.92 28.09
N VAL A 151 -31.78 -22.66 28.73
CA VAL A 151 -31.52 -23.01 30.13
C VAL A 151 -32.47 -22.26 31.07
N GLY A 152 -32.75 -20.98 30.81
CA GLY A 152 -33.73 -20.21 31.58
C GLY A 152 -35.14 -20.82 31.49
N VAL A 153 -35.61 -21.14 30.28
CA VAL A 153 -36.93 -21.75 30.06
C VAL A 153 -37.00 -23.14 30.71
N SER A 154 -35.97 -23.97 30.55
CA SER A 154 -35.95 -25.32 31.15
C SER A 154 -35.88 -25.27 32.68
N ALA A 155 -35.11 -24.34 33.26
CA ALA A 155 -35.06 -24.14 34.70
C ALA A 155 -36.40 -23.68 35.28
N VAL A 156 -37.12 -22.78 34.58
CA VAL A 156 -38.47 -22.35 34.97
C VAL A 156 -39.46 -23.51 34.88
N ALA A 157 -39.44 -24.29 33.78
CA ALA A 157 -40.29 -25.46 33.61
C ALA A 157 -40.03 -26.53 34.69
N ALA A 158 -38.76 -26.81 35.01
CA ALA A 158 -38.39 -27.74 36.07
C ALA A 158 -38.85 -27.26 37.45
N ARG A 159 -38.76 -25.95 37.73
CA ARG A 159 -39.25 -25.37 38.99
C ARG A 159 -40.76 -25.47 39.11
N GLU A 160 -41.49 -25.25 38.01
CA GLU A 160 -42.94 -25.41 37.96
C GLU A 160 -43.36 -26.88 38.15
N GLN A 161 -42.67 -27.82 37.49
CA GLN A 161 -42.91 -29.24 37.68
C GLN A 161 -42.64 -29.68 39.12
N ARG A 162 -41.55 -29.18 39.74
CA ARG A 162 -41.24 -29.47 41.14
C ARG A 162 -42.33 -28.95 42.08
N LYS A 163 -42.82 -27.72 41.88
CA LYS A 163 -43.96 -27.18 42.65
C LYS A 163 -45.22 -28.05 42.52
N ARG A 164 -45.52 -28.54 41.30
CA ARG A 164 -46.66 -29.45 41.08
C ARG A 164 -46.48 -30.78 41.81
N LEU A 165 -45.28 -31.35 41.80
CA LEU A 165 -44.96 -32.58 42.54
C LEU A 165 -45.05 -32.36 44.06
N ASP A 166 -44.47 -31.28 44.59
CA ASP A 166 -44.53 -30.95 46.01
C ASP A 166 -45.99 -30.74 46.46
N GLY A 167 -46.81 -30.08 45.63
CA GLY A 167 -48.25 -29.93 45.87
C GLY A 167 -49.00 -31.27 45.88
N ALA A 168 -48.69 -32.17 44.95
CA ALA A 168 -49.27 -33.52 44.93
C ALA A 168 -48.87 -34.35 46.15
N VAL A 169 -47.59 -34.29 46.57
CA VAL A 169 -47.10 -34.96 47.78
C VAL A 169 -47.78 -34.37 49.03
N ALA A 170 -47.94 -33.05 49.11
CA ALA A 170 -48.64 -32.42 50.22
C ALA A 170 -50.11 -32.85 50.30
N GLN A 171 -50.81 -32.97 49.16
CA GLN A 171 -52.18 -33.49 49.12
C GLN A 171 -52.25 -34.95 49.59
N ILE A 172 -51.30 -35.80 49.17
CA ILE A 172 -51.21 -37.19 49.64
C ILE A 172 -50.93 -37.25 51.14
N ALA A 173 -50.05 -36.38 51.67
CA ALA A 173 -49.75 -36.30 53.09
C ALA A 173 -50.97 -35.87 53.92
N VAL A 174 -51.73 -34.88 53.45
CA VAL A 174 -52.97 -34.44 54.10
C VAL A 174 -54.05 -35.54 54.04
N ALA A 175 -54.17 -36.25 52.91
CA ALA A 175 -55.06 -37.40 52.79
C ALA A 175 -54.65 -38.53 53.76
N GLY A 176 -53.35 -38.79 53.91
CA GLY A 176 -52.81 -39.73 54.89
C GLY A 176 -53.07 -39.30 56.34
N GLN A 177 -52.89 -38.03 56.67
CA GLN A 177 -53.16 -37.49 58.02
C GLN A 177 -54.65 -37.51 58.37
N THR A 178 -55.53 -37.16 57.42
CA THR A 178 -56.98 -37.22 57.64
C THR A 178 -57.47 -38.65 57.81
N ALA A 179 -56.93 -39.60 57.04
CA ALA A 179 -57.18 -41.03 57.25
C ALA A 179 -56.68 -41.50 58.64
N ALA A 180 -55.47 -41.10 59.04
CA ALA A 180 -54.89 -41.43 60.35
C ALA A 180 -55.69 -40.85 61.53
N HIS A 181 -56.17 -39.61 61.42
CA HIS A 181 -57.04 -39.03 62.45
C HIS A 181 -58.42 -39.72 62.50
N GLY A 182 -58.92 -40.20 61.36
CA GLY A 182 -60.12 -41.02 61.29
C GLY A 182 -59.94 -42.35 62.03
N THR A 183 -58.86 -43.08 61.75
CA THR A 183 -58.57 -44.38 62.38
C THR A 183 -58.32 -44.25 63.87
N VAL A 184 -57.57 -43.24 64.32
CA VAL A 184 -57.34 -42.97 65.75
C VAL A 184 -58.64 -42.63 66.48
N ARG A 185 -59.57 -41.89 65.87
CA ARG A 185 -60.89 -41.63 66.48
C ARG A 185 -61.72 -42.89 66.64
N VAL A 186 -61.70 -43.79 65.65
CA VAL A 186 -62.43 -45.06 65.71
C VAL A 186 -61.86 -45.96 66.80
N LEU A 187 -60.54 -46.13 66.86
CA LEU A 187 -59.85 -46.87 67.91
C LEU A 187 -60.15 -46.31 69.30
N ARG A 188 -60.13 -44.98 69.46
CA ARG A 188 -60.45 -44.34 70.73
C ARG A 188 -61.91 -44.57 71.14
N ARG A 189 -62.86 -44.52 70.21
CA ARG A 189 -64.28 -44.83 70.50
C ARG A 189 -64.45 -46.29 70.93
N LEU A 190 -63.78 -47.23 70.26
CA LEU A 190 -63.79 -48.63 70.65
C LEU A 190 -63.22 -48.82 72.06
N PHE A 191 -62.10 -48.16 72.39
CA PHE A 191 -61.49 -48.23 73.71
C PHE A 191 -62.42 -47.73 74.82
N TRP A 192 -63.09 -46.59 74.60
CA TRP A 192 -64.08 -46.06 75.55
C TRP A 192 -65.31 -46.97 75.68
N SER A 193 -65.80 -47.55 74.58
CA SER A 193 -66.91 -48.51 74.65
C SER A 193 -66.54 -49.77 75.42
N ALA A 194 -65.32 -50.30 75.23
CA ALA A 194 -64.81 -51.46 75.97
C ALA A 194 -64.63 -51.14 77.46
N LEU A 195 -64.17 -49.93 77.80
CA LEU A 195 -64.06 -49.47 79.19
C LEU A 195 -65.44 -49.38 79.87
N VAL A 196 -66.45 -48.86 79.17
CA VAL A 196 -67.83 -48.80 79.68
C VAL A 196 -68.39 -50.20 79.91
N VAL A 197 -68.15 -51.13 78.99
CA VAL A 197 -68.55 -52.54 79.15
C VAL A 197 -67.83 -53.17 80.34
N LEU A 198 -66.53 -52.93 80.51
CA LEU A 198 -65.75 -53.43 81.65
C LEU A 198 -66.28 -52.88 82.99
N LEU A 199 -66.61 -51.59 83.05
CA LEU A 199 -67.21 -50.96 84.23
C LEU A 199 -68.60 -51.50 84.55
N LEU A 200 -69.42 -51.83 83.54
CA LEU A 200 -70.71 -52.50 83.75
C LEU A 200 -70.55 -53.92 84.29
N ILE A 201 -69.55 -54.66 83.82
CA ILE A 201 -69.23 -56.01 84.32
C ILE A 201 -68.73 -55.94 85.79
N LEU A 202 -67.86 -54.98 86.10
CA LEU A 202 -67.37 -54.76 87.48
C LEU A 202 -68.46 -54.24 88.42
N GLY A 203 -69.38 -53.40 87.94
CA GLY A 203 -70.53 -52.93 88.71
C GLY A 203 -71.54 -54.03 89.03
N ALA A 204 -71.72 -55.00 88.12
CA ALA A 204 -72.60 -56.15 88.34
C ALA A 204 -72.04 -57.16 89.36
N GLY A 205 -70.72 -57.19 89.58
CA GLY A 205 -70.06 -58.10 90.54
C GLY A 205 -70.28 -57.76 92.01
N VAL A 206 -70.57 -56.49 92.33
CA VAL A 206 -70.74 -56.05 93.73
C VAL A 206 -72.16 -56.31 94.26
N GLY A 207 -73.15 -56.49 93.39
CA GLY A 207 -74.53 -56.80 93.78
C GLY A 207 -74.80 -58.26 94.18
N ALA A 208 -74.02 -59.21 93.64
CA ALA A 208 -74.29 -60.65 93.84
C ALA A 208 -73.66 -61.24 95.13
N GLY A 209 -72.68 -60.57 95.74
CA GLY A 209 -72.02 -61.04 96.96
C GLY A 209 -72.80 -60.83 98.27
N TRP A 210 -73.75 -59.89 98.30
CA TRP A 210 -74.50 -59.55 99.52
C TRP A 210 -75.66 -60.54 99.81
N TRP A 211 -76.19 -61.22 98.79
CA TRP A 211 -77.43 -62.00 98.93
C TRP A 211 -77.22 -63.47 99.34
N ALA A 212 -75.99 -63.99 99.29
CA ALA A 212 -75.70 -65.41 99.59
C ALA A 212 -75.20 -65.68 101.04
N GLY A 213 -74.94 -64.64 101.85
CA GLY A 213 -74.42 -64.81 103.22
C GLY A 213 -75.48 -64.92 104.33
N LEU A 214 -76.74 -64.57 104.06
CA LEU A 214 -77.75 -64.37 105.12
C LEU A 214 -78.71 -65.54 105.38
N HIS A 215 -78.59 -66.68 104.67
CA HIS A 215 -79.62 -67.74 104.73
C HIS A 215 -79.14 -69.18 104.96
N VAL A 216 -77.90 -69.41 105.40
CA VAL A 216 -77.46 -70.77 105.78
C VAL A 216 -77.31 -70.90 107.30
N ALA A 217 -78.42 -71.36 107.89
CA ALA A 217 -78.49 -72.32 108.98
C ALA A 217 -77.90 -71.89 110.33
N GLN A 218 -78.56 -70.99 111.05
CA GLN A 218 -79.60 -71.31 112.04
C GLN A 218 -80.60 -72.44 111.66
N ALA A 219 -80.14 -73.70 111.70
CA ALA A 219 -80.99 -74.89 111.76
C ALA A 219 -80.16 -76.08 112.29
N GLY A 220 -80.19 -76.31 113.60
CA GLY A 220 -79.46 -77.42 114.21
C GLY A 220 -79.44 -77.40 115.73
N TYR A 221 -80.60 -77.24 116.37
CA TYR A 221 -80.79 -77.63 117.77
C TYR A 221 -81.93 -78.66 117.84
N ALA A 222 -81.67 -79.74 118.57
CA ALA A 222 -82.55 -80.79 119.06
C ALA A 222 -82.89 -81.98 118.11
N ASN A 223 -82.09 -83.06 118.18
CA ASN A 223 -82.49 -84.26 118.93
C ASN A 223 -81.31 -85.22 119.22
N ARG A 224 -81.17 -85.61 120.50
CA ARG A 224 -80.21 -86.52 121.17
C ARG A 224 -78.85 -85.95 121.60
#